data_AF-A0A2E5C9V5-F1
#
_entry.id   AF-A0A2E5C9V5-F1
#
_cell.length_a   1.000
_cell.length_b   1.000
_cell.length_c   1.000
_cell.angle_alpha   90.00
_cell.angle_beta   90.00
_cell.angle_gamma   90.00
#
_symmetry.space_group_name_H-M   'P 1'
#
loop_
_entity.id
_entity.type
_entity.pdbx_description
1 polymer ?
#
loop_
_entity_poly.entity_id
_entity_poly.type
_entity_poly.pdbx_seq_one_letter_code
_entity_poly.pdbx_strand_id
1 'polypeptide(L)'
;MNMPLKKAGKTWSIESLANYVSEIVAKDSGNILGDKQQSMVVSRLRKRLLDLGGIGPSEYAAYLDKNYQRETSYLISLLTTHHTFFFREFSHFDFILENLDKIVENVKKRGDKKIRVLSAACSKGQEVYSLAMFFNLHLKKYPGIDFEILGTDIDPECVKIGSNGVYQYQEVKSVPRVYLQGNWQRGTGKIANFVKVKSHLKERCQFDVMNLMSVKRSLGTKKFDLIMCRNVFIYFKKEDIKKIVKDFEGHVHRGGYFITGLSESIKELQVTKQNLAPSVYSFDEPELVSNKAETVKENLTSVAPSVARTTTPKPVRMLVVDDSASVVKLLSKVFQSDPDFELVGTATNGLEAAEFLKNNKVDAMTLDIHMPEMDGVEYLKKHHGQGHPKVVVVSSASREDTRYAQQTLRYGASDFVEKPALNNLKERAEEIKNKIKMSFLNDVATIDTIDKGFQKDFEIKDPDKKARLLFGSFSDLKKIKASIGELQGPQAPVVVIFEGNGNYMDMIKDELGARVNAQVFEDGIKLEANKVYICDFGSQMQELLAQCADRRVSSSVFGICSSKVVDSLLGLDSAQILLEDLPGINGDLKEVASDVFPWTSFPHVGTEYLAKD
;
A
#
# COMPACT_ATOMS: atom_id res chain seq x y z
N MET A 1 -18.65 10.80 -40.01
CA MET A 1 -18.49 11.84 -41.06
C MET A 1 -17.00 11.88 -41.41
N ASN A 2 -16.67 11.54 -42.66
CA ASN A 2 -15.31 11.34 -43.15
C ASN A 2 -14.54 12.66 -43.20
N MET A 3 -13.37 12.74 -42.56
CA MET A 3 -12.37 13.74 -42.91
C MET A 3 -11.51 13.13 -44.04
N PRO A 4 -11.31 13.82 -45.17
CA PRO A 4 -10.59 13.25 -46.31
C PRO A 4 -9.10 13.09 -45.96
N LEU A 5 -8.64 11.84 -45.93
CA LEU A 5 -7.24 11.43 -45.94
C LEU A 5 -6.61 11.76 -47.31
N LYS A 6 -6.41 13.05 -47.60
CA LYS A 6 -5.56 13.51 -48.70
C LYS A 6 -4.52 14.47 -48.15
N LYS A 7 -3.38 13.90 -47.75
CA LYS A 7 -2.09 14.60 -47.81
C LYS A 7 -1.14 13.84 -48.73
N ALA A 8 -1.59 13.56 -49.95
CA ALA A 8 -0.69 13.20 -51.03
C ALA A 8 0.30 14.38 -51.23
N GLY A 9 1.59 14.13 -50.97
CA GLY A 9 2.67 15.11 -51.15
C GLY A 9 3.21 15.78 -49.89
N LYS A 10 2.75 15.43 -48.66
CA LYS A 10 3.40 15.95 -47.44
C LYS A 10 4.61 15.07 -47.07
N THR A 11 5.80 15.65 -47.06
CA THR A 11 6.98 15.01 -46.46
C THR A 11 6.80 14.99 -44.95
N TRP A 12 6.81 13.81 -44.35
CA TRP A 12 6.67 13.64 -42.91
C TRP A 12 8.06 13.60 -42.26
N SER A 13 8.28 14.47 -41.28
CA SER A 13 9.35 14.27 -40.29
C SER A 13 8.88 13.31 -39.21
N ILE A 14 9.80 12.77 -38.41
CA ILE A 14 9.43 11.89 -37.30
C ILE A 14 8.62 12.63 -36.22
N GLU A 15 8.88 13.92 -36.02
CA GLU A 15 8.15 14.78 -35.08
C GLU A 15 6.73 15.08 -35.58
N SER A 16 6.57 15.44 -36.85
CA SER A 16 5.24 15.69 -37.43
C SER A 16 4.40 14.41 -37.52
N LEU A 17 5.03 13.25 -37.72
CA LEU A 17 4.38 11.96 -37.66
C LEU A 17 3.97 11.59 -36.22
N ALA A 18 4.83 11.84 -35.23
CA ALA A 18 4.52 11.60 -33.82
C ALA A 18 3.32 12.43 -33.34
N ASN A 19 3.22 13.69 -33.75
CA ASN A 19 2.04 14.53 -33.47
C ASN A 19 0.77 13.95 -34.09
N TYR A 20 0.83 13.53 -35.36
CA TYR A 20 -0.32 12.94 -36.04
C TYR A 20 -0.77 11.60 -35.43
N VAL A 21 0.19 10.75 -35.05
CA VAL A 21 -0.09 9.52 -34.31
C VAL A 21 -0.72 9.82 -32.95
N SER A 22 -0.23 10.85 -32.25
CA SER A 22 -0.81 11.28 -30.96
C SER A 22 -2.26 11.78 -31.12
N GLU A 23 -2.57 12.51 -32.19
CA GLU A 23 -3.94 12.92 -32.52
C GLU A 23 -4.86 11.71 -32.80
N ILE A 24 -4.36 10.70 -33.53
CA ILE A 24 -5.10 9.47 -33.79
C ILE A 24 -5.36 8.70 -32.49
N VAL A 25 -4.34 8.52 -31.66
CA VAL A 25 -4.48 7.85 -30.36
C VAL A 25 -5.45 8.62 -29.47
N ALA A 26 -5.32 9.94 -29.35
CA ALA A 26 -6.25 10.74 -28.56
C ALA A 26 -7.70 10.63 -29.06
N LYS A 27 -7.91 10.66 -30.38
CA LYS A 27 -9.24 10.51 -31.00
C LYS A 27 -9.84 9.13 -30.77
N ASP A 28 -9.05 8.07 -30.95
CA ASP A 28 -9.55 6.70 -31.00
C ASP A 28 -9.50 6.00 -29.63
N SER A 29 -8.74 6.52 -28.66
CA SER A 29 -8.65 6.00 -27.29
C SER A 29 -9.12 6.96 -26.20
N GLY A 30 -9.16 8.26 -26.47
CA GLY A 30 -9.34 9.30 -25.44
C GLY A 30 -8.07 9.64 -24.65
N ASN A 31 -6.97 8.90 -24.83
CA ASN A 31 -5.70 9.13 -24.13
C ASN A 31 -4.95 10.33 -24.73
N ILE A 32 -4.81 11.39 -23.95
CA ILE A 32 -4.09 12.59 -24.37
C ILE A 32 -2.63 12.51 -23.91
N LEU A 33 -1.74 12.43 -24.89
CA LEU A 33 -0.30 12.49 -24.68
C LEU A 33 0.14 13.96 -24.70
N GLY A 34 0.59 14.48 -23.57
CA GLY A 34 1.05 15.86 -23.43
C GLY A 34 2.44 16.12 -24.04
N ASP A 35 2.87 17.37 -24.03
CA ASP A 35 4.14 17.80 -24.64
C ASP A 35 5.35 17.10 -24.01
N LYS A 36 5.30 16.80 -22.71
CA LYS A 36 6.36 16.09 -21.98
C LYS A 36 6.55 14.64 -22.45
N GLN A 37 5.53 14.03 -23.05
CA GLN A 37 5.56 12.65 -23.53
C GLN A 37 5.98 12.52 -25.00
N GLN A 38 6.17 13.63 -25.72
CA GLN A 38 6.51 13.62 -27.16
C GLN A 38 7.83 12.88 -27.47
N SER A 39 8.83 13.01 -26.61
CA SER A 39 10.11 12.28 -26.77
C SER A 39 9.93 10.75 -26.70
N MET A 40 9.04 10.28 -25.84
CA MET A 40 8.68 8.87 -25.73
C MET A 40 7.93 8.40 -26.98
N VAL A 41 6.95 9.18 -27.47
CA VAL A 41 6.20 8.86 -28.69
C VAL A 41 7.16 8.70 -29.86
N VAL A 42 8.06 9.66 -30.06
CA VAL A 42 9.08 9.61 -31.12
C VAL A 42 9.96 8.36 -31.00
N SER A 43 10.46 8.07 -29.79
CA SER A 43 11.31 6.89 -29.55
C SER A 43 10.60 5.57 -29.88
N ARG A 44 9.37 5.39 -29.39
CA ARG A 44 8.58 4.18 -29.61
C ARG A 44 8.14 4.04 -31.07
N LEU A 45 7.80 5.15 -31.71
CA LEU A 45 7.47 5.18 -33.13
C LEU A 45 8.67 4.80 -34.00
N ARG A 46 9.89 5.30 -33.69
CA ARG A 46 11.12 4.87 -34.38
C ARG A 46 11.33 3.37 -34.30
N LYS A 47 11.11 2.77 -33.13
CA LYS A 47 11.17 1.31 -32.98
C LYS A 47 10.14 0.61 -33.88
N ARG A 48 8.90 1.11 -33.93
CA ARG A 48 7.85 0.56 -34.81
C ARG A 48 8.21 0.64 -36.29
N LEU A 49 8.84 1.74 -36.74
CA LEU A 49 9.34 1.88 -38.11
C LEU A 49 10.38 0.80 -38.44
N LEU A 50 11.29 0.51 -37.50
CA LEU A 50 12.29 -0.56 -37.64
C LEU A 50 11.62 -1.94 -37.69
N ASP A 51 10.65 -2.21 -36.81
CA ASP A 51 9.91 -3.48 -36.78
C ASP A 51 9.13 -3.76 -38.09
N LEU A 52 8.78 -2.71 -38.84
CA LEU A 52 8.13 -2.79 -40.16
C LEU A 52 9.13 -2.84 -41.33
N GLY A 53 10.40 -3.12 -41.04
CA GLY A 53 11.45 -3.25 -42.06
C GLY A 53 12.27 -1.97 -42.31
N GLY A 54 12.24 -1.01 -41.37
CA GLY A 54 13.03 0.21 -41.47
C GLY A 54 12.45 1.26 -42.41
N ILE A 55 11.12 1.30 -42.57
CA ILE A 55 10.43 2.23 -43.47
C ILE A 55 10.51 3.68 -42.98
N GLY A 56 10.48 4.63 -43.92
CA GLY A 56 10.53 6.06 -43.61
C GLY A 56 9.21 6.61 -43.02
N PRO A 57 9.22 7.78 -42.35
CA PRO A 57 8.00 8.36 -41.75
C PRO A 57 6.85 8.59 -42.74
N SER A 58 7.16 9.02 -43.98
CA SER A 58 6.15 9.23 -45.03
C SER A 58 5.53 7.92 -45.51
N GLU A 59 6.34 6.86 -45.59
CA GLU A 59 5.88 5.52 -45.98
C GLU A 59 5.00 4.92 -44.88
N TYR A 60 5.36 5.14 -43.61
CA TYR A 60 4.56 4.73 -42.47
C TYR A 60 3.21 5.45 -42.41
N ALA A 61 3.16 6.76 -42.69
CA ALA A 61 1.87 7.47 -42.76
C ALA A 61 0.94 6.85 -43.81
N ALA A 62 1.47 6.51 -44.99
CA ALA A 62 0.68 5.83 -46.03
C ALA A 62 0.29 4.39 -45.64
N TYR A 63 1.15 3.68 -44.90
CA TYR A 63 0.86 2.35 -44.37
C TYR A 63 -0.24 2.40 -43.30
N LEU A 64 -0.18 3.36 -42.38
CA LEU A 64 -1.17 3.60 -41.33
C LEU A 64 -2.55 3.88 -41.94
N ASP A 65 -2.63 4.73 -42.96
CA ASP A 65 -3.90 5.03 -43.64
C ASP A 65 -4.52 3.77 -44.28
N LYS A 66 -3.68 2.93 -44.92
CA LYS A 66 -4.13 1.68 -45.56
C LYS A 66 -4.54 0.60 -44.55
N ASN A 67 -3.94 0.61 -43.35
CA ASN A 67 -4.11 -0.43 -42.34
C ASN A 67 -4.74 0.11 -41.04
N TYR A 68 -5.51 1.20 -41.13
CA TYR A 68 -5.89 2.05 -40.01
C TYR A 68 -6.40 1.27 -38.79
N GLN A 69 -7.39 0.37 -38.96
CA GLN A 69 -7.94 -0.39 -37.83
C GLN A 69 -6.88 -1.23 -37.10
N ARG A 70 -6.05 -1.96 -37.84
CA ARG A 70 -5.04 -2.85 -37.26
C ARG A 70 -3.92 -2.03 -36.64
N GLU A 71 -3.39 -1.04 -37.37
CA GLU A 71 -2.23 -0.29 -36.93
C GLU A 71 -2.57 0.67 -35.78
N THR A 72 -3.77 1.25 -35.74
CA THR A 72 -4.21 2.05 -34.59
C THR A 72 -4.26 1.21 -33.30
N SER A 73 -4.69 -0.06 -33.35
CA SER A 73 -4.62 -0.94 -32.16
C SER A 73 -3.17 -1.15 -31.68
N TYR A 74 -2.21 -1.31 -32.59
CA TYR A 74 -0.79 -1.37 -32.23
C TYR A 74 -0.28 -0.05 -31.65
N LEU A 75 -0.65 1.08 -32.24
CA LEU A 75 -0.26 2.40 -31.78
C LEU A 75 -0.79 2.72 -30.38
N ILE A 76 -2.02 2.30 -30.07
CA ILE A 76 -2.58 2.41 -28.73
C ILE A 76 -1.70 1.64 -27.75
N SER A 77 -1.46 0.34 -27.96
CA SER A 77 -0.59 -0.49 -27.11
C SER A 77 0.84 0.08 -26.97
N LEU A 78 1.37 0.60 -28.08
CA LEU A 78 2.70 1.18 -28.12
C LEU A 78 2.79 2.46 -27.29
N LEU A 79 1.73 3.25 -27.19
CA LEU A 79 1.77 4.59 -26.59
C LEU A 79 1.06 4.68 -25.24
N THR A 80 0.31 3.68 -24.82
CA THR A 80 -0.21 3.55 -23.47
C THR A 80 0.89 3.09 -22.52
N THR A 81 1.10 3.81 -21.41
CA THR A 81 2.05 3.40 -20.36
C THR A 81 1.29 2.60 -19.31
N HIS A 82 1.63 1.31 -19.19
CA HIS A 82 0.99 0.38 -18.28
C HIS A 82 1.84 0.20 -17.02
N HIS A 83 1.55 0.98 -15.98
CA HIS A 83 2.09 0.74 -14.63
C HIS A 83 1.00 0.09 -13.77
N THR A 84 1.11 -1.20 -13.52
CA THR A 84 0.15 -1.98 -12.73
C THR A 84 0.85 -3.10 -11.98
N PHE A 85 0.40 -3.37 -10.76
CA PHE A 85 0.94 -4.42 -9.88
C PHE A 85 -0.20 -5.00 -9.04
N PHE A 86 0.02 -6.19 -8.48
CA PHE A 86 -1.00 -6.85 -7.68
C PHE A 86 -1.29 -6.09 -6.39
N PHE A 87 -2.56 -6.04 -6.00
CA PHE A 87 -3.03 -5.38 -4.77
C PHE A 87 -2.68 -3.89 -4.65
N ARG A 88 -2.51 -3.19 -5.78
CA ARG A 88 -2.33 -1.74 -5.83
C ARG A 88 -3.46 -1.01 -5.08
N GLU A 89 -3.09 0.03 -4.31
CA GLU A 89 -3.94 0.81 -3.38
C GLU A 89 -4.85 -0.08 -2.52
N PHE A 90 -4.23 -0.77 -1.56
CA PHE A 90 -4.86 -1.80 -0.74
C PHE A 90 -6.10 -1.31 0.05
N SER A 91 -6.18 -0.02 0.38
CA SER A 91 -7.31 0.59 1.08
C SER A 91 -8.67 0.38 0.39
N HIS A 92 -8.70 0.21 -0.93
CA HIS A 92 -9.95 -0.16 -1.63
C HIS A 92 -10.40 -1.58 -1.32
N PHE A 93 -9.48 -2.51 -1.07
CA PHE A 93 -9.79 -3.87 -0.63
C PHE A 93 -10.31 -3.88 0.80
N ASP A 94 -9.75 -3.02 1.69
CA ASP A 94 -10.26 -2.84 3.06
C ASP A 94 -11.71 -2.35 3.04
N PHE A 95 -12.02 -1.32 2.24
CA PHE A 95 -13.40 -0.86 2.05
C PHE A 95 -14.34 -1.97 1.58
N ILE A 96 -13.92 -2.77 0.58
CA ILE A 96 -14.72 -3.89 0.07
C ILE A 96 -14.92 -4.93 1.18
N LEU A 97 -13.91 -5.21 2.00
CA LEU A 97 -13.97 -6.18 3.09
C LEU A 97 -14.96 -5.74 4.18
N GLU A 98 -14.87 -4.49 4.60
CA GLU A 98 -15.77 -3.87 5.58
C GLU A 98 -17.23 -3.87 5.11
N ASN A 99 -17.45 -3.69 3.81
CA ASN A 99 -18.79 -3.64 3.21
C ASN A 99 -19.24 -4.98 2.60
N LEU A 100 -18.47 -6.05 2.76
CA LEU A 100 -18.71 -7.33 2.08
C LEU A 100 -20.06 -7.94 2.47
N ASP A 101 -20.45 -7.84 3.75
CA ASP A 101 -21.76 -8.29 4.24
C ASP A 101 -22.91 -7.61 3.49
N LYS A 102 -22.82 -6.28 3.33
CA LYS A 102 -23.83 -5.48 2.63
C LYS A 102 -23.88 -5.81 1.14
N ILE A 103 -22.72 -5.98 0.50
CA ILE A 103 -22.63 -6.40 -0.91
C ILE A 103 -23.33 -7.75 -1.09
N VAL A 104 -23.01 -8.73 -0.24
CA VAL A 104 -23.61 -10.07 -0.27
C VAL A 104 -25.12 -10.03 -0.02
N GLU A 105 -25.57 -9.21 0.94
CA GLU A 105 -27.00 -9.03 1.21
C GLU A 105 -27.72 -8.45 -0.01
N ASN A 106 -27.14 -7.46 -0.68
CA ASN A 106 -27.71 -6.86 -1.90
C ASN A 106 -27.80 -7.89 -3.03
N VAL A 107 -26.77 -8.71 -3.24
CA VAL A 107 -26.78 -9.82 -4.20
C VAL A 107 -27.93 -10.79 -3.90
N LYS A 108 -28.06 -11.21 -2.63
CA LYS A 108 -29.12 -12.13 -2.20
C LYS A 108 -30.52 -11.54 -2.36
N LYS A 109 -30.71 -10.26 -2.02
CA LYS A 109 -31.99 -9.55 -2.16
C LYS A 109 -32.49 -9.51 -3.61
N ARG A 110 -31.57 -9.49 -4.58
CA ARG A 110 -31.89 -9.56 -6.02
C ARG A 110 -32.18 -10.99 -6.49
N GLY A 111 -31.98 -12.00 -5.65
CA GLY A 111 -32.05 -13.42 -6.04
C GLY A 111 -30.81 -13.92 -6.79
N ASP A 112 -29.75 -13.11 -6.85
CA ASP A 112 -28.48 -13.49 -7.46
C ASP A 112 -27.64 -14.36 -6.52
N LYS A 113 -26.69 -15.10 -7.09
CA LYS A 113 -25.72 -15.93 -6.35
C LYS A 113 -24.27 -15.51 -6.58
N LYS A 114 -24.04 -14.43 -7.33
CA LYS A 114 -22.70 -13.98 -7.70
C LYS A 114 -22.53 -12.49 -7.48
N ILE A 115 -21.43 -12.11 -6.86
CA ILE A 115 -20.93 -10.73 -6.88
C ILE A 115 -20.31 -10.49 -8.26
N ARG A 116 -20.81 -9.47 -8.98
CA ARG A 116 -20.29 -9.09 -10.29
C ARG A 116 -19.38 -7.88 -10.18
N VAL A 117 -18.16 -8.00 -10.68
CA VAL A 117 -17.17 -6.92 -10.64
C VAL A 117 -16.68 -6.58 -12.05
N LEU A 118 -16.59 -5.30 -12.37
CA LEU A 118 -15.90 -4.79 -13.55
C LEU A 118 -14.58 -4.15 -13.11
N SER A 119 -13.46 -4.60 -13.65
CA SER A 119 -12.18 -3.88 -13.62
C SER A 119 -11.98 -3.25 -15.01
N ALA A 120 -12.27 -1.95 -15.10
CA ALA A 120 -12.15 -1.16 -16.30
C ALA A 120 -10.74 -0.54 -16.38
N ALA A 121 -10.09 -0.65 -17.54
CA ALA A 121 -8.67 -0.38 -17.73
C ALA A 121 -7.76 -1.30 -16.87
N CYS A 122 -8.06 -2.61 -16.91
CA CYS A 122 -7.39 -3.62 -16.08
C CYS A 122 -5.93 -3.89 -16.44
N SER A 123 -5.41 -3.28 -17.52
CA SER A 123 -4.09 -3.49 -18.07
C SER A 123 -3.79 -4.99 -18.24
N LYS A 124 -2.65 -5.48 -17.74
CA LYS A 124 -2.24 -6.89 -17.87
C LYS A 124 -3.02 -7.83 -16.93
N GLY A 125 -4.02 -7.35 -16.19
CA GLY A 125 -4.93 -8.17 -15.38
C GLY A 125 -4.55 -8.34 -13.90
N GLN A 126 -3.53 -7.64 -13.39
CA GLN A 126 -3.14 -7.72 -11.98
C GLN A 126 -4.29 -7.32 -11.04
N GLU A 127 -5.05 -6.28 -11.35
CA GLU A 127 -6.22 -5.86 -10.54
C GLU A 127 -7.30 -6.95 -10.51
N VAL A 128 -7.62 -7.53 -11.68
CA VAL A 128 -8.62 -8.61 -11.82
C VAL A 128 -8.25 -9.80 -10.94
N TYR A 129 -7.00 -10.25 -10.99
CA TYR A 129 -6.56 -11.39 -10.19
C TYR A 129 -6.37 -11.05 -8.71
N SER A 130 -6.09 -9.79 -8.36
CA SER A 130 -6.09 -9.33 -6.96
C SER A 130 -7.49 -9.43 -6.36
N LEU A 131 -8.50 -8.94 -7.08
CA LEU A 131 -9.90 -9.09 -6.71
C LEU A 131 -10.31 -10.56 -6.62
N ALA A 132 -9.89 -11.40 -7.58
CA ALA A 132 -10.19 -12.82 -7.57
C ALA A 132 -9.61 -13.54 -6.34
N MET A 133 -8.35 -13.26 -6.00
CA MET A 133 -7.70 -13.80 -4.80
C MET A 133 -8.39 -13.30 -3.52
N PHE A 134 -8.77 -12.02 -3.49
CA PHE A 134 -9.50 -11.41 -2.38
C PHE A 134 -10.86 -12.09 -2.15
N PHE A 135 -11.71 -12.19 -3.17
CA PHE A 135 -13.03 -12.81 -3.05
C PHE A 135 -12.93 -14.31 -2.77
N ASN A 136 -11.98 -15.02 -3.38
CA ASN A 136 -11.76 -16.44 -3.11
C ASN A 136 -11.38 -16.71 -1.63
N LEU A 137 -10.66 -15.80 -0.98
CA LEU A 137 -10.39 -15.90 0.45
C LEU A 137 -11.63 -15.57 1.28
N HIS A 138 -12.22 -14.40 1.05
CA HIS A 138 -13.21 -13.82 1.95
C HIS A 138 -14.64 -14.31 1.75
N LEU A 139 -15.01 -14.82 0.57
CA LEU A 139 -16.35 -15.36 0.35
C LEU A 139 -16.59 -16.75 0.94
N LYS A 140 -15.54 -17.41 1.47
CA LYS A 140 -15.68 -18.69 2.19
C LYS A 140 -16.67 -18.61 3.36
N LYS A 141 -16.87 -17.43 3.96
CA LYS A 141 -17.85 -17.20 5.04
C LYS A 141 -19.31 -17.10 4.56
N TYR A 142 -19.56 -17.04 3.24
CA TYR A 142 -20.91 -16.95 2.66
C TYR A 142 -21.20 -18.12 1.73
N PRO A 143 -21.61 -19.29 2.28
CA PRO A 143 -21.99 -20.44 1.46
C PRO A 143 -23.05 -20.08 0.42
N GLY A 144 -22.84 -20.53 -0.82
CA GLY A 144 -23.77 -20.31 -1.93
C GLY A 144 -23.62 -18.98 -2.66
N ILE A 145 -22.67 -18.12 -2.25
CA ILE A 145 -22.29 -16.91 -2.97
C ILE A 145 -20.92 -17.11 -3.62
N ASP A 146 -20.85 -16.82 -4.92
CA ASP A 146 -19.62 -16.85 -5.71
C ASP A 146 -19.34 -15.46 -6.29
N PHE A 147 -18.35 -15.34 -7.17
CA PHE A 147 -17.99 -14.10 -7.84
C PHE A 147 -17.71 -14.30 -9.32
N GLU A 148 -17.87 -13.23 -10.10
CA GLU A 148 -17.39 -13.13 -11.48
C GLU A 148 -16.82 -11.74 -11.73
N ILE A 149 -15.65 -11.70 -12.37
CA ILE A 149 -14.91 -10.46 -12.62
C ILE A 149 -14.69 -10.33 -14.13
N LEU A 150 -15.14 -9.21 -14.69
CA LEU A 150 -14.84 -8.81 -16.05
C LEU A 150 -13.70 -7.78 -16.02
N GLY A 151 -12.53 -8.15 -16.53
CA GLY A 151 -11.45 -7.23 -16.84
C GLY A 151 -11.61 -6.68 -18.25
N THR A 152 -11.49 -5.37 -18.42
CA THR A 152 -11.48 -4.77 -19.76
C THR A 152 -10.33 -3.80 -19.92
N ASP A 153 -9.73 -3.76 -21.10
CA ASP A 153 -8.72 -2.76 -21.44
C ASP A 153 -8.83 -2.37 -22.91
N ILE A 154 -8.33 -1.20 -23.27
CA ILE A 154 -8.30 -0.77 -24.66
C ILE A 154 -7.16 -1.42 -25.43
N ASP A 155 -6.09 -1.84 -24.74
CA ASP A 155 -4.95 -2.55 -25.33
C ASP A 155 -5.24 -4.06 -25.44
N PRO A 156 -5.39 -4.61 -26.67
CA PRO A 156 -5.61 -6.03 -26.88
C PRO A 156 -4.48 -6.95 -26.40
N GLU A 157 -3.22 -6.49 -26.38
CA GLU A 157 -2.10 -7.29 -25.87
C GLU A 157 -2.14 -7.40 -24.35
N CYS A 158 -2.50 -6.33 -23.65
CA CYS A 158 -2.79 -6.36 -22.21
C CYS A 158 -3.93 -7.34 -21.88
N VAL A 159 -5.04 -7.28 -22.63
CA VAL A 159 -6.17 -8.22 -22.49
C VAL A 159 -5.74 -9.66 -22.72
N LYS A 160 -4.90 -9.92 -23.73
CA LYS A 160 -4.36 -11.26 -24.03
C LYS A 160 -3.46 -11.77 -22.90
N ILE A 161 -2.61 -10.92 -22.31
CA ILE A 161 -1.78 -11.27 -21.15
C ILE A 161 -2.67 -11.62 -19.95
N GLY A 162 -3.66 -10.78 -19.63
CA GLY A 162 -4.62 -11.02 -18.55
C GLY A 162 -5.39 -12.32 -18.74
N SER A 163 -5.92 -12.55 -19.94
CA SER A 163 -6.62 -13.77 -20.33
C SER A 163 -5.74 -15.02 -20.26
N ASN A 164 -4.46 -14.92 -20.62
CA ASN A 164 -3.52 -16.03 -20.45
C ASN A 164 -3.26 -16.33 -18.97
N GLY A 165 -3.14 -15.28 -18.15
CA GLY A 165 -2.94 -15.35 -16.70
C GLY A 165 -1.55 -15.87 -16.33
N VAL A 166 -0.55 -15.57 -17.15
CA VAL A 166 0.86 -15.95 -16.92
C VAL A 166 1.66 -14.68 -16.65
N TYR A 167 2.36 -14.65 -15.51
CA TYR A 167 3.11 -13.51 -15.02
C TYR A 167 4.52 -13.93 -14.61
N GLN A 168 5.44 -12.98 -14.49
CA GLN A 168 6.73 -13.28 -13.88
C GLN A 168 6.53 -13.54 -12.39
N TYR A 169 7.27 -14.51 -11.86
CA TYR A 169 7.23 -14.84 -10.44
C TYR A 169 7.56 -13.63 -9.55
N GLN A 170 8.46 -12.75 -10.00
CA GLN A 170 8.81 -11.51 -9.30
C GLN A 170 7.61 -10.58 -9.11
N GLU A 171 6.76 -10.43 -10.13
CA GLU A 171 5.55 -9.59 -10.04
C GLU A 171 4.58 -10.13 -8.98
N VAL A 172 4.50 -11.45 -8.82
CA VAL A 172 3.61 -12.09 -7.84
C VAL A 172 4.14 -11.97 -6.41
N LYS A 173 5.44 -11.76 -6.19
CA LYS A 173 5.98 -11.55 -4.83
C LYS A 173 5.45 -10.28 -4.14
N SER A 174 4.92 -9.31 -4.89
CA SER A 174 4.30 -8.12 -4.28
C SER A 174 2.92 -8.40 -3.68
N VAL A 175 2.32 -9.56 -3.93
CA VAL A 175 1.01 -9.94 -3.39
C VAL A 175 1.12 -10.18 -1.88
N PRO A 176 0.22 -9.63 -1.04
CA PRO A 176 0.22 -9.92 0.38
C PRO A 176 0.05 -11.42 0.64
N ARG A 177 0.88 -11.96 1.55
CA ARG A 177 1.06 -13.41 1.75
C ARG A 177 -0.24 -14.18 1.99
N VAL A 178 -1.21 -13.57 2.68
CA VAL A 178 -2.54 -14.17 2.95
C VAL A 178 -3.31 -14.51 1.66
N TYR A 179 -3.05 -13.82 0.56
CA TYR A 179 -3.72 -14.02 -0.74
C TYR A 179 -2.91 -14.86 -1.73
N LEU A 180 -1.62 -15.10 -1.47
CA LEU A 180 -0.75 -15.86 -2.37
C LEU A 180 -1.12 -17.34 -2.43
N GLN A 181 -1.51 -17.90 -1.28
CA GLN A 181 -1.55 -19.33 -1.09
C GLN A 181 -2.60 -20.01 -1.97
N GLY A 182 -2.18 -21.07 -2.66
CA GLY A 182 -3.09 -21.94 -3.41
C GLY A 182 -3.54 -21.39 -4.75
N ASN A 183 -3.20 -20.16 -5.12
CA ASN A 183 -3.75 -19.46 -6.29
C ASN A 183 -2.88 -19.53 -7.57
N TRP A 184 -1.64 -20.02 -7.46
CA TRP A 184 -0.64 -20.01 -8.54
C TRP A 184 -0.07 -21.40 -8.86
N GLN A 185 0.27 -21.63 -10.12
CA GLN A 185 1.05 -22.77 -10.65
C GLN A 185 2.40 -22.25 -11.16
N ARG A 186 3.50 -22.89 -10.76
CA ARG A 186 4.84 -22.47 -11.18
C ARG A 186 5.27 -23.20 -12.46
N GLY A 187 5.87 -22.46 -13.39
CA GLY A 187 6.54 -23.07 -14.53
C GLY A 187 7.77 -23.88 -14.09
N THR A 188 8.20 -24.83 -14.92
CA THR A 188 9.42 -25.62 -14.70
C THR A 188 10.40 -25.42 -15.85
N GLY A 189 11.68 -25.81 -15.65
CA GLY A 189 12.72 -25.71 -16.67
C GLY A 189 12.86 -24.30 -17.26
N LYS A 190 12.74 -24.18 -18.59
CA LYS A 190 12.91 -22.92 -19.34
C LYS A 190 11.92 -21.81 -18.98
N ILE A 191 10.81 -22.13 -18.31
CA ILE A 191 9.80 -21.17 -17.86
C ILE A 191 9.70 -21.07 -16.33
N ALA A 192 10.75 -21.47 -15.60
CA ALA A 192 10.76 -21.49 -14.12
C ALA A 192 10.57 -20.12 -13.44
N ASN A 193 10.78 -19.03 -14.18
CA ASN A 193 10.57 -17.66 -13.71
C ASN A 193 9.13 -17.16 -13.95
N PHE A 194 8.26 -17.99 -14.54
CA PHE A 194 6.85 -17.66 -14.75
C PHE A 194 5.95 -18.44 -13.82
N VAL A 195 4.83 -17.82 -13.47
CA VAL A 195 3.72 -18.43 -12.75
C VAL A 195 2.44 -18.21 -13.54
N LYS A 196 1.54 -19.17 -13.43
CA LYS A 196 0.22 -19.14 -14.05
C LYS A 196 -0.84 -19.15 -12.96
N VAL A 197 -1.86 -18.32 -13.08
CA VAL A 197 -3.02 -18.37 -12.19
C VAL A 197 -3.74 -19.71 -12.33
N LYS A 198 -4.17 -20.29 -11.21
CA LYS A 198 -4.92 -21.56 -11.22
C LYS A 198 -6.34 -21.40 -11.75
N SER A 199 -6.86 -22.51 -12.29
CA SER A 199 -8.17 -22.56 -12.93
C SER A 199 -9.31 -22.09 -12.03
N HIS A 200 -9.28 -22.38 -10.72
CA HIS A 200 -10.34 -21.96 -9.80
C HIS A 200 -10.48 -20.44 -9.70
N LEU A 201 -9.42 -19.65 -9.94
CA LEU A 201 -9.58 -18.20 -10.10
C LEU A 201 -9.86 -17.84 -11.56
N LYS A 202 -9.12 -18.45 -12.49
CA LYS A 202 -9.18 -18.12 -13.92
C LYS A 202 -10.58 -18.24 -14.50
N GLU A 203 -11.32 -19.29 -14.12
CA GLU A 203 -12.69 -19.54 -14.61
C GLU A 203 -13.71 -18.48 -14.16
N ARG A 204 -13.38 -17.70 -13.12
CA ARG A 204 -14.19 -16.59 -12.60
C ARG A 204 -13.78 -15.23 -13.18
N CYS A 205 -12.75 -15.20 -14.01
CA CYS A 205 -12.20 -13.98 -14.61
C CYS A 205 -12.35 -14.01 -16.13
N GLN A 206 -13.04 -13.03 -16.69
CA GLN A 206 -13.17 -12.82 -18.13
C GLN A 206 -12.41 -11.56 -18.54
N PHE A 207 -11.90 -11.54 -19.76
CA PHE A 207 -11.14 -10.42 -20.29
C PHE A 207 -11.68 -10.04 -21.67
N ASP A 208 -11.90 -8.74 -21.91
CA ASP A 208 -12.41 -8.24 -23.19
C ASP A 208 -11.78 -6.88 -23.56
N VAL A 209 -11.74 -6.57 -24.85
CA VAL A 209 -11.25 -5.28 -25.34
C VAL A 209 -12.38 -4.25 -25.27
N MET A 210 -12.16 -3.17 -24.53
CA MET A 210 -13.15 -2.11 -24.38
C MET A 210 -12.51 -0.72 -24.38
N ASN A 211 -13.12 0.19 -25.14
CA ASN A 211 -12.80 1.62 -25.04
C ASN A 211 -13.76 2.30 -24.06
N LEU A 212 -13.22 2.99 -23.04
CA LEU A 212 -13.98 3.74 -22.03
C LEU A 212 -14.93 4.80 -22.64
N MET A 213 -14.62 5.35 -23.81
CA MET A 213 -15.49 6.29 -24.53
C MET A 213 -16.75 5.65 -25.12
N SER A 214 -16.86 4.32 -25.03
CA SER A 214 -17.92 3.49 -25.61
C SER A 214 -18.52 2.48 -24.62
N VAL A 215 -18.44 2.78 -23.31
CA VAL A 215 -18.91 1.91 -22.20
C VAL A 215 -20.32 1.36 -22.45
N LYS A 216 -21.29 2.23 -22.75
CA LYS A 216 -22.69 1.82 -23.02
C LYS A 216 -22.83 0.78 -24.12
N ARG A 217 -22.09 0.93 -25.22
CA ARG A 217 -22.14 0.00 -26.34
C ARG A 217 -21.48 -1.34 -25.98
N SER A 218 -20.38 -1.29 -25.24
CA SER A 218 -19.53 -2.45 -24.97
C SER A 218 -20.11 -3.36 -23.88
N LEU A 219 -20.67 -2.77 -22.82
CA LEU A 219 -21.23 -3.52 -21.70
C LEU A 219 -22.70 -3.94 -21.91
N GLY A 220 -23.42 -3.27 -22.83
CA GLY A 220 -24.80 -3.58 -23.17
C GLY A 220 -25.73 -3.40 -21.97
N THR A 221 -26.36 -4.49 -21.50
CA THR A 221 -27.28 -4.48 -20.35
C THR A 221 -26.64 -5.04 -19.07
N LYS A 222 -25.34 -5.37 -19.09
CA LYS A 222 -24.64 -5.94 -17.93
C LYS A 222 -24.63 -4.93 -16.78
N LYS A 223 -24.82 -5.44 -15.57
CA LYS A 223 -24.72 -4.65 -14.33
C LYS A 223 -23.75 -5.30 -13.35
N PHE A 224 -23.13 -4.47 -12.53
CA PHE A 224 -22.07 -4.85 -11.61
C PHE A 224 -22.36 -4.35 -10.20
N ASP A 225 -21.97 -5.13 -9.20
CA ASP A 225 -21.97 -4.73 -7.79
C ASP A 225 -20.82 -3.78 -7.50
N LEU A 226 -19.69 -3.97 -8.20
CA LEU A 226 -18.49 -3.16 -8.08
C LEU A 226 -17.98 -2.80 -9.48
N ILE A 227 -17.68 -1.53 -9.72
CA ILE A 227 -16.91 -1.09 -10.88
C ILE A 227 -15.65 -0.39 -10.40
N MET A 228 -14.50 -0.96 -10.72
CA MET A 228 -13.18 -0.36 -10.53
C MET A 228 -12.74 0.28 -11.84
N CYS A 229 -12.36 1.54 -11.82
CA CYS A 229 -11.84 2.29 -12.96
C CYS A 229 -10.70 3.19 -12.48
N ARG A 230 -9.53 2.58 -12.28
CA ARG A 230 -8.44 3.16 -11.48
C ARG A 230 -7.20 3.50 -12.31
N ASN A 231 -6.56 4.61 -11.95
CA ASN A 231 -5.32 5.14 -12.50
C ASN A 231 -5.32 5.29 -14.04
N VAL A 232 -6.50 5.61 -14.60
CA VAL A 232 -6.73 5.79 -16.04
C VAL A 232 -7.30 7.17 -16.39
N PHE A 233 -8.01 7.84 -15.48
CA PHE A 233 -8.60 9.15 -15.72
C PHE A 233 -7.57 10.27 -15.86
N ILE A 234 -6.35 10.06 -15.38
CA ILE A 234 -5.22 10.96 -15.61
C ILE A 234 -4.93 11.24 -17.10
N TYR A 235 -5.44 10.41 -18.01
CA TYR A 235 -5.28 10.53 -19.46
C TYR A 235 -6.43 11.25 -20.17
N PHE A 236 -7.53 11.57 -19.47
CA PHE A 236 -8.77 12.09 -20.05
C PHE A 236 -9.05 13.54 -19.65
N LYS A 237 -9.79 14.28 -20.49
CA LYS A 237 -10.33 15.60 -20.13
C LYS A 237 -11.49 15.47 -19.14
N LYS A 238 -11.74 16.52 -18.37
CA LYS A 238 -12.85 16.56 -17.38
C LYS A 238 -14.20 16.23 -18.01
N GLU A 239 -14.46 16.68 -19.23
CA GLU A 239 -15.71 16.42 -19.96
C GLU A 239 -15.86 14.94 -20.33
N ASP A 240 -14.77 14.31 -20.76
CA ASP A 240 -14.75 12.88 -21.11
C ASP A 240 -14.93 12.02 -19.86
N ILE A 241 -14.25 12.37 -18.75
CA ILE A 241 -14.43 11.70 -17.45
C ILE A 241 -15.90 11.76 -17.02
N LYS A 242 -16.53 12.95 -17.11
CA LYS A 242 -17.97 13.11 -16.80
C LYS A 242 -18.84 12.18 -17.62
N LYS A 243 -18.59 12.07 -18.92
CA LYS A 243 -19.33 11.18 -19.83
C LYS A 243 -19.13 9.71 -19.44
N ILE A 244 -17.89 9.30 -19.20
CA ILE A 244 -17.52 7.92 -18.82
C ILE A 244 -18.23 7.52 -17.52
N VAL A 245 -18.14 8.36 -16.48
CA VAL A 245 -18.76 8.08 -15.17
C VAL A 245 -20.28 8.00 -15.29
N LYS A 246 -20.91 8.88 -16.08
CA LYS A 246 -22.35 8.83 -16.35
C LYS A 246 -22.77 7.58 -17.13
N ASP A 247 -21.91 7.06 -18.00
CA ASP A 247 -22.17 5.80 -18.69
C ASP A 247 -22.06 4.61 -17.71
N PHE A 248 -21.11 4.64 -16.76
CA PHE A 248 -20.98 3.63 -15.71
C PHE A 248 -22.14 3.63 -14.70
N GLU A 249 -22.75 4.79 -14.39
CA GLU A 249 -23.94 4.89 -13.54
C GLU A 249 -25.04 3.90 -13.95
N GLY A 250 -25.30 3.78 -15.26
CA GLY A 250 -26.30 2.83 -15.79
C GLY A 250 -25.94 1.34 -15.63
N HIS A 251 -24.68 1.04 -15.32
CA HIS A 251 -24.12 -0.31 -15.22
C HIS A 251 -23.80 -0.71 -13.77
N VAL A 252 -24.04 0.17 -12.79
CA VAL A 252 -23.94 -0.19 -11.36
C VAL A 252 -25.30 -0.66 -10.88
N HIS A 253 -25.33 -1.79 -10.15
CA HIS A 253 -26.53 -2.21 -9.44
C HIS A 253 -26.87 -1.20 -8.35
N ARG A 254 -28.16 -1.04 -8.04
CA ARG A 254 -28.57 -0.28 -6.85
C ARG A 254 -27.89 -0.90 -5.61
N GLY A 255 -27.27 -0.05 -4.81
CA GLY A 255 -26.44 -0.41 -3.65
C GLY A 255 -25.02 -0.85 -3.98
N GLY A 256 -24.60 -0.74 -5.24
CA GLY A 256 -23.24 -1.04 -5.71
C GLY A 256 -22.31 0.16 -5.62
N TYR A 257 -21.02 -0.09 -5.85
CA TYR A 257 -19.95 0.90 -5.67
C TYR A 257 -19.16 1.16 -6.96
N PHE A 258 -18.74 2.41 -7.13
CA PHE A 258 -17.82 2.85 -8.17
C PHE A 258 -16.52 3.36 -7.53
N ILE A 259 -15.37 2.85 -7.98
CA ILE A 259 -14.07 3.07 -7.32
C ILE A 259 -13.06 3.59 -8.35
N THR A 260 -12.42 4.73 -8.05
CA THR A 260 -11.35 5.34 -8.87
C THR A 260 -9.99 5.26 -8.18
N GLY A 261 -8.91 5.67 -8.85
CA GLY A 261 -7.59 5.73 -8.21
C GLY A 261 -7.55 6.79 -7.10
N LEU A 262 -6.65 6.63 -6.12
CA LEU A 262 -6.54 7.57 -4.99
C LEU A 262 -6.20 9.01 -5.43
N SER A 263 -5.52 9.17 -6.57
CA SER A 263 -5.19 10.47 -7.16
C SER A 263 -6.26 11.01 -8.12
N GLU A 264 -7.38 10.33 -8.29
CA GLU A 264 -8.38 10.57 -9.35
C GLU A 264 -9.76 10.94 -8.78
N SER A 265 -9.76 11.85 -7.81
CA SER A 265 -11.00 12.30 -7.19
C SER A 265 -11.95 12.93 -8.22
N ILE A 266 -13.16 12.37 -8.32
CA ILE A 266 -14.23 12.87 -9.21
C ILE A 266 -15.30 13.68 -8.47
N LYS A 267 -15.06 14.03 -7.20
CA LYS A 267 -16.02 14.73 -6.33
C LYS A 267 -16.51 16.06 -6.94
N GLU A 268 -15.59 16.82 -7.55
CA GLU A 268 -15.89 18.11 -8.16
C GLU A 268 -16.75 18.01 -9.42
N LEU A 269 -16.87 16.82 -10.02
CA LEU A 269 -17.61 16.63 -11.26
C LEU A 269 -19.13 16.51 -11.02
N GLN A 270 -19.57 16.33 -9.76
CA GLN A 270 -20.98 16.19 -9.34
C GLN A 270 -21.75 15.10 -10.13
N VAL A 271 -21.04 14.05 -10.57
CA VAL A 271 -21.60 12.92 -11.34
C VAL A 271 -21.97 11.72 -10.48
N THR A 272 -21.62 11.76 -9.19
CA THR A 272 -21.94 10.73 -8.20
C THR A 272 -22.77 11.34 -7.09
N LYS A 273 -23.65 10.57 -6.47
CA LYS A 273 -24.56 11.06 -5.43
C LYS A 273 -23.91 11.11 -4.06
N GLN A 274 -22.99 10.19 -3.77
CA GLN A 274 -22.30 10.10 -2.48
C GLN A 274 -20.83 9.70 -2.67
N ASN A 275 -19.96 10.26 -1.83
CA ASN A 275 -18.60 9.78 -1.62
C ASN A 275 -18.54 9.10 -0.26
N LEU A 276 -18.24 7.80 -0.24
CA LEU A 276 -18.36 6.95 0.95
C LEU A 276 -17.02 6.72 1.65
N ALA A 277 -15.93 6.78 0.89
CA ALA A 277 -14.55 6.68 1.34
C ALA A 277 -13.64 7.37 0.30
N PRO A 278 -12.33 7.55 0.57
CA PRO A 278 -11.40 8.07 -0.42
C PRO A 278 -11.52 7.32 -1.76
N SER A 279 -11.85 8.05 -2.83
CA SER A 279 -12.06 7.51 -4.19
C SER A 279 -13.11 6.38 -4.32
N VAL A 280 -14.04 6.25 -3.37
CA VAL A 280 -15.18 5.32 -3.42
C VAL A 280 -16.50 6.07 -3.45
N TYR A 281 -17.34 5.74 -4.41
CA TYR A 281 -18.56 6.48 -4.73
C TYR A 281 -19.79 5.57 -4.84
N SER A 282 -20.96 6.16 -4.57
CA SER A 282 -22.26 5.56 -4.85
C SER A 282 -23.07 6.47 -5.79
N PHE A 283 -23.84 5.84 -6.66
CA PHE A 283 -24.81 6.49 -7.56
C PHE A 283 -26.22 6.55 -6.96
N ASP A 284 -26.46 5.92 -5.81
CA ASP A 284 -27.74 5.97 -5.14
C ASP A 284 -27.90 7.25 -4.30
N GLU A 285 -29.14 7.70 -4.15
CA GLU A 285 -29.48 8.77 -3.21
C GLU A 285 -29.11 8.40 -1.77
N PRO A 286 -28.73 9.37 -0.92
CA PRO A 286 -28.51 9.13 0.51
C PRO A 286 -29.76 8.51 1.14
N GLU A 287 -29.59 7.43 1.91
CA GLU A 287 -30.71 6.93 2.71
C GLU A 287 -31.11 8.00 3.74
N LEU A 288 -32.33 8.52 3.62
CA LEU A 288 -32.94 9.39 4.63
C LEU A 288 -33.24 8.54 5.86
N VAL A 289 -32.40 8.62 6.89
CA VAL A 289 -32.70 8.01 8.19
C VAL A 289 -33.84 8.81 8.83
N SER A 290 -35.06 8.26 8.82
CA SER A 290 -36.20 8.84 9.53
C SER A 290 -36.03 8.63 11.03
N ASN A 291 -35.57 9.65 11.75
CA ASN A 291 -35.57 9.67 13.21
C ASN A 291 -37.01 9.73 13.73
N LYS A 292 -37.58 8.59 14.13
CA LYS A 292 -38.65 8.55 15.11
C LYS A 292 -38.03 8.29 16.49
N ALA A 293 -37.96 9.34 17.28
CA ALA A 293 -37.68 9.25 18.71
C ALA A 293 -38.90 8.63 19.40
N GLU A 294 -38.73 7.49 20.05
CA GLU A 294 -39.63 7.01 21.09
C GLU A 294 -38.82 6.44 22.25
N THR A 295 -39.39 6.65 23.42
CA THR A 295 -38.75 6.73 24.73
C THR A 295 -39.11 5.50 25.56
N VAL A 296 -38.21 5.13 26.49
CA VAL A 296 -38.48 4.42 27.77
C VAL A 296 -38.22 2.89 27.89
N LYS A 297 -37.33 2.62 28.87
CA LYS A 297 -37.17 1.51 29.85
C LYS A 297 -36.41 0.21 29.52
N GLU A 298 -35.39 0.02 30.37
CA GLU A 298 -34.63 -1.19 30.65
C GLU A 298 -35.50 -2.38 31.06
N ASN A 299 -35.12 -3.56 30.57
CA ASN A 299 -34.81 -4.74 31.40
C ASN A 299 -34.50 -5.93 30.50
N LEU A 300 -33.24 -6.38 30.41
CA LEU A 300 -32.92 -7.71 29.91
C LEU A 300 -31.70 -8.30 30.62
N THR A 301 -31.97 -9.37 31.36
CA THR A 301 -31.03 -10.38 31.84
C THR A 301 -30.50 -11.26 30.69
N SER A 302 -29.33 -11.86 30.95
CA SER A 302 -28.79 -13.13 30.42
C SER A 302 -27.71 -13.15 29.31
N VAL A 303 -26.49 -13.50 29.76
CA VAL A 303 -25.51 -14.53 29.30
C VAL A 303 -25.13 -14.69 27.81
N ALA A 304 -23.92 -14.18 27.47
CA ALA A 304 -22.83 -14.65 26.55
C ALA A 304 -23.09 -15.13 25.09
N PRO A 305 -22.06 -15.15 24.19
CA PRO A 305 -20.98 -14.19 23.92
C PRO A 305 -21.08 -13.59 22.48
N SER A 306 -20.71 -12.32 22.35
CA SER A 306 -20.79 -11.53 21.11
C SER A 306 -19.43 -11.41 20.42
N VAL A 307 -19.30 -11.92 19.19
CA VAL A 307 -18.26 -11.46 18.25
C VAL A 307 -18.85 -10.24 17.51
N ALA A 308 -18.27 -9.07 17.78
CA ALA A 308 -18.89 -7.77 17.53
C ALA A 308 -18.91 -7.37 16.04
N ARG A 309 -20.04 -6.77 15.64
CA ARG A 309 -20.29 -6.02 14.40
C ARG A 309 -19.66 -4.62 14.47
N THR A 310 -19.11 -4.09 13.38
CA THR A 310 -18.74 -2.66 13.27
C THR A 310 -19.76 -1.86 12.47
N THR A 311 -20.55 -1.08 13.20
CA THR A 311 -21.31 0.10 12.74
C THR A 311 -20.33 1.26 12.47
N THR A 312 -20.74 2.29 11.70
CA THR A 312 -20.08 3.62 11.49
C THR A 312 -18.86 3.90 12.40
N PRO A 313 -17.70 4.34 11.87
CA PRO A 313 -16.49 4.47 12.69
C PRO A 313 -16.82 5.38 13.87
N LYS A 314 -16.94 4.76 15.04
CA LYS A 314 -17.10 5.53 16.26
C LYS A 314 -15.78 6.27 16.44
N PRO A 315 -15.81 7.57 16.73
CA PRO A 315 -14.59 8.28 17.06
C PRO A 315 -13.87 7.54 18.18
N VAL A 316 -12.56 7.38 18.04
CA VAL A 316 -11.71 6.68 19.01
C VAL A 316 -11.81 7.45 20.33
N ARG A 317 -12.31 6.79 21.38
CA ARG A 317 -12.48 7.43 22.69
C ARG A 317 -11.13 7.58 23.37
N MET A 318 -10.65 8.81 23.42
CA MET A 318 -9.34 9.20 23.89
C MET A 318 -9.37 9.65 25.36
N LEU A 319 -8.46 9.10 26.15
CA LEU A 319 -8.08 9.63 27.46
C LEU A 319 -6.70 10.28 27.36
N VAL A 320 -6.55 11.52 27.84
CA VAL A 320 -5.25 12.19 27.91
C VAL A 320 -4.74 12.15 29.35
N VAL A 321 -3.59 11.51 29.58
CA VAL A 321 -2.98 11.41 30.91
C VAL A 321 -1.63 12.12 30.92
N ASP A 322 -1.56 13.24 31.63
CA ASP A 322 -0.36 14.07 31.77
C ASP A 322 -0.51 14.96 33.01
N ASP A 323 0.52 15.08 33.84
CA ASP A 323 0.50 15.91 35.05
C ASP A 323 0.58 17.42 34.73
N SER A 324 1.01 17.76 33.51
CA SER A 324 1.14 19.12 33.04
C SER A 324 -0.16 19.64 32.43
N ALA A 325 -0.84 20.53 33.16
CA ALA A 325 -2.10 21.16 32.70
C ALA A 325 -1.99 21.85 31.32
N SER A 326 -0.80 22.35 30.95
CA SER A 326 -0.55 22.94 29.63
C SER A 326 -0.51 21.89 28.53
N VAL A 327 0.12 20.73 28.77
CA VAL A 327 0.19 19.61 27.82
C VAL A 327 -1.17 18.95 27.67
N VAL A 328 -1.89 18.72 28.77
CA VAL A 328 -3.28 18.23 28.74
C VAL A 328 -4.14 19.12 27.85
N LYS A 329 -4.08 20.45 28.02
CA LYS A 329 -4.85 21.40 27.20
C LYS A 329 -4.46 21.36 25.73
N LEU A 330 -3.18 21.18 25.43
CA LEU A 330 -2.65 21.09 24.07
C LEU A 330 -3.12 19.82 23.35
N LEU A 331 -2.92 18.66 23.98
CA LEU A 331 -3.35 17.36 23.46
C LEU A 331 -4.87 17.27 23.35
N SER A 332 -5.59 17.82 24.33
CA SER A 332 -7.06 17.91 24.27
C SER A 332 -7.53 18.67 23.03
N LYS A 333 -6.89 19.80 22.71
CA LYS A 333 -7.20 20.58 21.50
C LYS A 333 -6.84 19.82 20.21
N VAL A 334 -5.75 19.06 20.22
CA VAL A 334 -5.35 18.20 19.09
C VAL A 334 -6.44 17.19 18.78
N PHE A 335 -6.88 16.41 19.77
CA PHE A 335 -7.89 15.36 19.55
C PHE A 335 -9.29 15.94 19.30
N GLN A 336 -9.67 17.02 19.97
CA GLN A 336 -10.97 17.69 19.71
C GLN A 336 -11.07 18.30 18.31
N SER A 337 -9.94 18.57 17.65
CA SER A 337 -9.92 19.16 16.30
C SER A 337 -10.08 18.14 15.17
N ASP A 338 -10.05 16.83 15.49
CA ASP A 338 -10.09 15.74 14.52
C ASP A 338 -11.34 14.87 14.76
N PRO A 339 -12.27 14.74 13.79
CA PRO A 339 -13.53 14.03 13.97
C PRO A 339 -13.36 12.51 14.20
N ASP A 340 -12.17 11.95 13.97
CA ASP A 340 -11.89 10.54 14.21
C ASP A 340 -11.64 10.23 15.70
N PHE A 341 -11.58 11.24 16.56
CA PHE A 341 -11.32 11.09 18.00
C PHE A 341 -12.39 11.77 18.84
N GLU A 342 -12.74 11.14 19.96
CA GLU A 342 -13.64 11.67 20.98
C GLU A 342 -12.85 11.77 22.28
N LEU A 343 -12.55 12.98 22.75
CA LEU A 343 -11.88 13.15 24.04
C LEU A 343 -12.90 12.89 25.17
N VAL A 344 -12.79 11.73 25.82
CA VAL A 344 -13.72 11.29 26.87
C VAL A 344 -13.30 11.71 28.27
N GLY A 345 -12.02 12.02 28.48
CA GLY A 345 -11.54 12.50 29.76
C GLY A 345 -10.06 12.87 29.76
N THR A 346 -9.63 13.37 30.91
CA THR A 346 -8.23 13.69 31.21
C THR A 346 -7.89 13.20 32.62
N ALA A 347 -6.65 12.80 32.86
CA ALA A 347 -6.14 12.46 34.18
C ALA A 347 -4.75 13.06 34.38
N THR A 348 -4.37 13.31 35.63
CA THR A 348 -3.10 13.95 35.97
C THR A 348 -2.05 12.98 36.51
N ASN A 349 -2.44 11.73 36.76
CA ASN A 349 -1.55 10.65 37.19
C ASN A 349 -2.11 9.26 36.86
N GLY A 350 -1.31 8.22 37.09
CA GLY A 350 -1.69 6.83 36.84
C GLY A 350 -2.86 6.32 37.72
N LEU A 351 -3.01 6.81 38.95
CA LEU A 351 -4.11 6.41 39.84
C LEU A 351 -5.45 6.94 39.34
N GLU A 352 -5.50 8.22 38.97
CA GLU A 352 -6.67 8.86 38.35
C GLU A 352 -7.01 8.20 37.03
N ALA A 353 -6.02 7.89 36.19
CA ALA A 353 -6.24 7.16 34.94
C ALA A 353 -6.85 5.78 35.20
N ALA A 354 -6.34 5.02 36.18
CA ALA A 354 -6.87 3.70 36.53
C ALA A 354 -8.31 3.80 37.06
N GLU A 355 -8.61 4.79 37.90
CA GLU A 355 -9.97 5.03 38.41
C GLU A 355 -10.93 5.46 37.29
N PHE A 356 -10.47 6.30 36.37
CA PHE A 356 -11.24 6.74 35.21
C PHE A 356 -11.63 5.56 34.32
N LEU A 357 -10.70 4.64 34.06
CA LEU A 357 -10.94 3.44 33.25
C LEU A 357 -11.93 2.44 33.88
N LYS A 358 -12.13 2.46 35.20
CA LYS A 358 -13.15 1.60 35.85
C LYS A 358 -14.57 1.97 35.44
N ASN A 359 -14.82 3.26 35.28
CA ASN A 359 -16.17 3.80 35.10
C ASN A 359 -16.44 4.30 33.67
N ASN A 360 -15.40 4.45 32.85
CA ASN A 360 -15.49 5.02 31.51
C ASN A 360 -14.86 4.10 30.47
N LYS A 361 -15.47 4.04 29.28
CA LYS A 361 -14.91 3.27 28.17
C LYS A 361 -13.96 4.16 27.36
N VAL A 362 -12.71 3.71 27.27
CA VAL A 362 -11.62 4.36 26.54
C VAL A 362 -11.06 3.36 25.53
N ASP A 363 -10.84 3.80 24.28
CA ASP A 363 -10.30 2.95 23.22
C ASP A 363 -8.78 3.12 23.09
N ALA A 364 -8.29 4.35 23.28
CA ALA A 364 -6.88 4.66 23.33
C ALA A 364 -6.59 5.77 24.34
N MET A 365 -5.35 5.84 24.82
CA MET A 365 -4.92 6.89 25.73
C MET A 365 -3.53 7.40 25.39
N THR A 366 -3.30 8.69 25.61
CA THR A 366 -1.93 9.21 25.76
C THR A 366 -1.52 9.07 27.20
N LEU A 367 -0.27 8.68 27.45
CA LEU A 367 0.25 8.47 28.79
C LEU A 367 1.60 9.15 28.96
N ASP A 368 1.69 10.11 29.86
CA ASP A 368 2.98 10.63 30.28
C ASP A 368 3.76 9.61 31.10
N ILE A 369 5.07 9.69 31.02
CA ILE A 369 5.98 8.86 31.79
C ILE A 369 6.07 9.38 33.21
N HIS A 370 6.33 10.67 33.39
CA HIS A 370 6.70 11.25 34.67
C HIS A 370 5.49 11.97 35.28
N MET A 371 4.78 11.26 36.14
CA MET A 371 3.59 11.79 36.82
C MET A 371 3.69 11.55 38.33
N PRO A 372 3.08 12.41 39.16
CA PRO A 372 3.06 12.21 40.62
C PRO A 372 2.23 10.96 41.00
N GLU A 373 2.48 10.42 42.20
CA GLU A 373 1.79 9.27 42.80
C GLU A 373 1.98 7.91 42.09
N MET A 374 1.73 7.84 40.79
CA MET A 374 1.96 6.68 39.95
C MET A 374 2.38 7.13 38.55
N ASP A 375 3.61 6.77 38.19
CA ASP A 375 4.21 7.10 36.91
C ASP A 375 3.68 6.19 35.77
N GLY A 376 3.94 6.55 34.52
CA GLY A 376 3.42 5.83 33.36
C GLY A 376 3.97 4.40 33.22
N VAL A 377 5.15 4.11 33.77
CA VAL A 377 5.76 2.78 33.75
C VAL A 377 5.09 1.88 34.78
N GLU A 378 4.96 2.36 36.02
CA GLU A 378 4.28 1.67 37.11
C GLU A 378 2.81 1.40 36.75
N TYR A 379 2.15 2.39 36.14
CA TYR A 379 0.79 2.26 35.62
C TYR A 379 0.65 1.09 34.67
N LEU A 380 1.43 1.07 33.57
CA LEU A 380 1.33 0.00 32.57
C LEU A 380 1.70 -1.36 33.16
N LYS A 381 2.74 -1.44 33.98
CA LYS A 381 3.14 -2.68 34.65
C LYS A 381 2.02 -3.28 35.50
N LYS A 382 1.20 -2.44 36.15
CA LYS A 382 0.15 -2.86 37.07
C LYS A 382 -1.21 -3.06 36.40
N HIS A 383 -1.51 -2.28 35.36
CA HIS A 383 -2.85 -2.16 34.80
C HIS A 383 -2.99 -2.64 33.35
N HIS A 384 -1.90 -2.83 32.60
CA HIS A 384 -1.96 -3.32 31.23
C HIS A 384 -2.35 -4.81 31.16
N GLY A 385 -3.20 -5.17 30.19
CA GLY A 385 -3.73 -6.52 30.03
C GLY A 385 -4.76 -6.62 28.90
N GLN A 386 -5.45 -7.76 28.81
CA GLN A 386 -6.48 -7.98 27.78
C GLN A 386 -7.64 -6.98 27.94
N GLY A 387 -7.90 -6.20 26.89
CA GLY A 387 -8.96 -5.18 26.89
C GLY A 387 -8.53 -3.81 27.45
N HIS A 388 -7.25 -3.62 27.79
CA HIS A 388 -6.69 -2.31 28.11
C HIS A 388 -6.73 -1.39 26.87
N PRO A 389 -6.97 -0.07 27.02
CA PRO A 389 -6.88 0.88 25.92
C PRO A 389 -5.49 0.84 25.26
N LYS A 390 -5.43 1.08 23.95
CA LYS A 390 -4.14 1.22 23.25
C LYS A 390 -3.41 2.45 23.80
N VAL A 391 -2.15 2.31 24.21
CA VAL A 391 -1.42 3.39 24.88
C VAL A 391 -0.35 3.95 23.96
N VAL A 392 -0.35 5.26 23.73
CA VAL A 392 0.77 5.98 23.13
C VAL A 392 1.40 6.85 24.20
N VAL A 393 2.67 6.63 24.47
CA VAL A 393 3.38 7.34 25.54
C VAL A 393 3.84 8.70 25.02
N VAL A 394 3.68 9.76 25.79
CA VAL A 394 3.99 11.14 25.38
C VAL A 394 4.91 11.78 26.41
N SER A 395 6.19 12.03 26.10
CA SER A 395 7.18 12.52 27.09
C SER A 395 8.10 13.62 26.59
N SER A 396 8.86 14.27 27.49
CA SER A 396 9.71 15.44 27.26
C SER A 396 11.02 15.18 26.50
N ALA A 397 11.21 13.97 25.94
CA ALA A 397 12.39 13.55 25.17
C ALA A 397 13.74 13.65 25.92
N SER A 398 13.74 13.53 27.24
CA SER A 398 14.98 13.42 28.01
C SER A 398 15.67 12.05 27.82
N ARG A 399 16.97 11.97 28.13
CA ARG A 399 17.72 10.68 28.10
C ARG A 399 17.18 9.67 29.13
N GLU A 400 16.65 10.16 30.25
CA GLU A 400 15.99 9.33 31.25
C GLU A 400 14.60 8.89 30.77
N ASP A 401 13.82 9.81 30.19
CA ASP A 401 12.48 9.56 29.62
C ASP A 401 12.53 8.44 28.58
N THR A 402 13.62 8.33 27.81
CA THR A 402 13.70 7.29 26.79
C THR A 402 13.87 5.88 27.38
N ARG A 403 14.57 5.72 28.52
CA ARG A 403 14.65 4.43 29.22
C ARG A 403 13.30 4.02 29.78
N TYR A 404 12.56 4.98 30.32
CA TYR A 404 11.21 4.74 30.80
C TYR A 404 10.21 4.49 29.65
N ALA A 405 10.35 5.18 28.51
CA ALA A 405 9.58 4.94 27.29
C ALA A 405 9.78 3.51 26.74
N GLN A 406 10.95 2.93 26.97
CA GLN A 406 11.22 1.54 26.61
C GLN A 406 10.56 0.55 27.57
N GLN A 407 10.56 0.86 28.87
CA GLN A 407 9.86 0.05 29.86
C GLN A 407 8.34 0.06 29.60
N THR A 408 7.76 1.20 29.24
CA THR A 408 6.33 1.28 28.89
C THR A 408 5.98 0.43 27.66
N LEU A 409 6.80 0.41 26.61
CA LEU A 409 6.60 -0.48 25.44
C LEU A 409 6.63 -1.96 25.85
N ARG A 410 7.57 -2.37 26.71
CA ARG A 410 7.63 -3.76 27.23
C ARG A 410 6.39 -4.14 28.04
N TYR A 411 5.81 -3.17 28.75
CA TYR A 411 4.58 -3.35 29.51
C TYR A 411 3.31 -3.12 28.69
N GLY A 412 3.42 -2.90 27.38
CA GLY A 412 2.28 -2.94 26.45
C GLY A 412 1.88 -1.61 25.82
N ALA A 413 2.66 -0.54 25.99
CA ALA A 413 2.47 0.64 25.16
C ALA A 413 2.65 0.29 23.66
N SER A 414 1.81 0.89 22.83
CA SER A 414 1.80 0.71 21.39
C SER A 414 2.91 1.49 20.69
N ASP A 415 3.21 2.69 21.18
CA ASP A 415 4.25 3.58 20.63
C ASP A 415 4.61 4.69 21.63
N PHE A 416 5.61 5.52 21.28
CA PHE A 416 6.10 6.67 22.04
C PHE A 416 6.24 7.92 21.15
N VAL A 417 5.93 9.10 21.68
CA VAL A 417 6.05 10.40 20.99
C VAL A 417 6.58 11.47 21.93
N GLU A 418 7.29 12.45 21.38
CA GLU A 418 7.69 13.64 22.13
C GLU A 418 6.52 14.58 22.39
N LYS A 419 6.46 15.19 23.58
CA LYS A 419 5.44 16.17 23.97
C LYS A 419 5.42 17.33 22.95
N PRO A 420 4.24 17.69 22.40
CA PRO A 420 4.15 18.81 21.47
C PRO A 420 4.48 20.13 22.17
N ALA A 421 5.27 20.97 21.50
CA ALA A 421 5.57 22.34 21.89
C ALA A 421 4.89 23.33 20.93
N LEU A 422 4.78 24.60 21.32
CA LEU A 422 4.09 25.63 20.53
C LEU A 422 4.66 25.81 19.11
N ASN A 423 5.97 25.60 18.93
CA ASN A 423 6.68 25.75 17.65
C ASN A 423 6.55 24.53 16.71
N ASN A 424 6.21 23.34 17.21
CA ASN A 424 6.12 22.09 16.43
C ASN A 424 4.75 21.40 16.57
N LEU A 425 3.74 22.13 17.08
CA LEU A 425 2.43 21.59 17.45
C LEU A 425 1.75 20.80 16.33
N LYS A 426 1.73 21.31 15.09
CA LYS A 426 1.03 20.65 13.98
C LYS A 426 1.68 19.32 13.61
N GLU A 427 3.00 19.28 13.54
CA GLU A 427 3.77 18.09 13.17
C GLU A 427 3.61 16.99 14.23
N ARG A 428 3.83 17.35 15.50
CA ARG A 428 3.70 16.42 16.62
C ARG A 428 2.26 15.96 16.85
N ALA A 429 1.28 16.82 16.60
CA ALA A 429 -0.13 16.45 16.64
C ALA A 429 -0.47 15.36 15.61
N GLU A 430 -0.02 15.51 14.37
CA GLU A 430 -0.23 14.48 13.34
C GLU A 430 0.51 13.18 13.67
N GLU A 431 1.74 13.26 14.20
CA GLU A 431 2.51 12.10 14.64
C GLU A 431 1.77 11.27 15.69
N ILE A 432 1.25 11.93 16.74
CA ILE A 432 0.50 11.27 17.82
C ILE A 432 -0.77 10.60 17.28
N LYS A 433 -1.55 11.31 16.45
CA LYS A 433 -2.79 10.77 15.87
C LYS A 433 -2.52 9.54 14.99
N ASN A 434 -1.47 9.59 14.18
CA ASN A 434 -1.10 8.48 13.30
C ASN A 434 -0.67 7.25 14.10
N LYS A 435 0.17 7.41 15.13
CA LYS A 435 0.61 6.29 15.98
C LYS A 435 -0.55 5.61 16.70
N ILE A 436 -1.53 6.38 17.18
CA ILE A 436 -2.76 5.83 17.76
C ILE A 436 -3.52 5.02 16.70
N LYS A 437 -3.76 5.57 15.50
CA LYS A 437 -4.45 4.87 14.40
C LYS A 437 -3.73 3.57 14.00
N MET A 438 -2.39 3.60 13.89
CA MET A 438 -1.58 2.42 13.55
C MET A 438 -1.62 1.33 14.62
N SER A 439 -1.79 1.68 15.89
CA SER A 439 -1.87 0.70 16.98
C SER A 439 -3.06 -0.26 16.88
N PHE A 440 -4.10 0.11 16.13
CA PHE A 440 -5.26 -0.74 15.85
C PHE A 440 -5.06 -1.65 14.63
N LEU A 441 -4.09 -1.36 13.76
CA LEU A 441 -3.79 -2.13 12.55
C LEU A 441 -2.82 -3.29 12.81
N ASN A 442 -1.99 -3.18 13.85
CA ASN A 442 -0.95 -4.17 14.19
C ASN A 442 -1.46 -5.47 14.84
N ASP A 443 -2.76 -5.59 15.16
CA ASP A 443 -3.34 -6.80 15.78
C ASP A 443 -3.57 -7.95 14.77
N VAL A 444 -3.22 -7.79 13.49
CA VAL A 444 -3.38 -8.81 12.45
C VAL A 444 -2.03 -9.19 11.81
N ALA A 445 -1.16 -9.86 12.56
CA ALA A 445 -0.17 -10.77 11.98
C ALA A 445 0.52 -11.63 13.04
N THR A 446 0.11 -12.90 13.15
CA THR A 446 1.00 -14.01 13.55
C THR A 446 0.83 -15.18 12.58
N ILE A 447 1.96 -15.80 12.26
CA ILE A 447 2.27 -16.72 11.16
C ILE A 447 1.97 -18.18 11.55
N ASP A 448 1.59 -19.08 10.63
CA ASP A 448 2.45 -20.24 10.26
C ASP A 448 1.97 -21.19 9.13
N THR A 449 2.98 -21.84 8.52
CA THR A 449 2.98 -23.20 7.92
C THR A 449 2.82 -23.48 6.41
N ILE A 450 3.03 -22.57 5.45
CA ILE A 450 2.98 -22.96 3.99
C ILE A 450 4.18 -22.47 3.16
N ASP A 451 5.37 -22.36 3.77
CA ASP A 451 6.58 -21.90 3.07
C ASP A 451 7.73 -22.91 2.91
N LYS A 452 7.63 -24.12 3.47
CA LYS A 452 8.78 -25.06 3.42
C LYS A 452 9.04 -25.73 2.06
N GLY A 453 8.27 -25.42 1.00
CA GLY A 453 8.40 -26.10 -0.30
C GLY A 453 8.89 -25.25 -1.47
N PHE A 454 9.06 -23.93 -1.32
CA PHE A 454 9.05 -23.03 -2.48
C PHE A 454 10.16 -21.97 -2.59
N GLN A 455 11.08 -21.86 -1.62
CA GLN A 455 12.27 -21.01 -1.80
C GLN A 455 13.21 -21.62 -2.85
N LYS A 456 13.61 -20.81 -3.84
CA LYS A 456 14.89 -21.07 -4.53
C LYS A 456 15.96 -20.55 -3.59
N ASP A 457 16.92 -21.40 -3.24
CA ASP A 457 18.08 -20.99 -2.47
C ASP A 457 18.98 -20.12 -3.35
N PHE A 458 19.07 -18.83 -3.01
CA PHE A 458 20.06 -17.93 -3.58
C PHE A 458 21.29 -17.97 -2.68
N GLU A 459 22.42 -18.38 -3.22
CA GLU A 459 23.68 -18.40 -2.49
C GLU A 459 24.45 -17.12 -2.76
N ILE A 460 24.79 -16.39 -1.69
CA ILE A 460 25.63 -15.20 -1.80
C ILE A 460 27.09 -15.64 -1.92
N LYS A 461 27.64 -15.54 -3.12
CA LYS A 461 29.09 -15.70 -3.35
C LYS A 461 29.88 -14.51 -2.81
N ASP A 462 31.09 -14.77 -2.30
CA ASP A 462 31.98 -13.77 -1.69
C ASP A 462 31.25 -12.82 -0.72
N PRO A 463 30.57 -13.33 0.31
CA PRO A 463 29.73 -12.52 1.20
C PRO A 463 30.50 -11.39 1.90
N ASP A 464 31.82 -11.54 2.10
CA ASP A 464 32.69 -10.52 2.68
C ASP A 464 32.93 -9.30 1.76
N LYS A 465 32.66 -9.40 0.46
CA LYS A 465 32.70 -8.26 -0.48
C LYS A 465 31.36 -7.52 -0.58
N LYS A 466 30.41 -7.88 0.31
CA LYS A 466 29.01 -7.47 0.22
C LYS A 466 28.57 -6.95 1.60
N ALA A 467 27.48 -6.20 1.64
CA ALA A 467 26.87 -5.76 2.89
C ALA A 467 25.34 -5.64 2.74
N ARG A 468 24.63 -5.93 3.84
CA ARG A 468 23.19 -5.68 3.94
C ARG A 468 22.94 -4.66 5.05
N LEU A 469 22.32 -3.54 4.70
CA LEU A 469 22.00 -2.46 5.64
C LEU A 469 20.49 -2.44 5.86
N LEU A 470 20.05 -2.52 7.12
CA LEU A 470 18.64 -2.47 7.50
C LEU A 470 18.40 -1.21 8.33
N PHE A 471 17.76 -0.21 7.74
CA PHE A 471 17.43 1.05 8.39
C PHE A 471 16.04 0.97 8.99
N GLY A 472 15.88 1.37 10.24
CA GLY A 472 14.57 1.46 10.85
C GLY A 472 14.59 2.12 12.21
N SER A 473 13.40 2.34 12.74
CA SER A 473 13.21 2.84 14.10
C SER A 473 12.94 1.67 15.07
N PHE A 474 12.88 1.95 16.37
CA PHE A 474 12.60 0.91 17.35
C PHE A 474 11.24 0.22 17.14
N SER A 475 10.24 0.91 16.58
CA SER A 475 8.92 0.30 16.26
C SER A 475 9.00 -0.72 15.12
N ASP A 476 10.02 -0.64 14.28
CA ASP A 476 10.29 -1.58 13.19
C ASP A 476 11.08 -2.82 13.63
N LEU A 477 11.56 -2.85 14.88
CA LEU A 477 12.44 -3.90 15.39
C LEU A 477 11.83 -5.31 15.27
N LYS A 478 10.51 -5.45 15.44
CA LYS A 478 9.81 -6.72 15.21
C LYS A 478 9.88 -7.15 13.73
N LYS A 479 9.71 -6.22 12.79
CA LYS A 479 9.81 -6.46 11.34
C LYS A 479 11.24 -6.81 10.94
N ILE A 480 12.23 -6.10 11.49
CA ILE A 480 13.65 -6.34 11.27
C ILE A 480 14.06 -7.71 11.80
N LYS A 481 13.66 -8.05 13.03
CA LYS A 481 13.92 -9.37 13.63
C LYS A 481 13.32 -10.50 12.79
N ALA A 482 12.07 -10.33 12.34
CA ALA A 482 11.43 -11.29 11.44
C ALA A 482 12.21 -11.42 10.12
N SER A 483 12.59 -10.29 9.52
CA SER A 483 13.38 -10.24 8.28
C SER A 483 14.72 -10.97 8.39
N ILE A 484 15.47 -10.77 9.49
CA ILE A 484 16.73 -11.47 9.74
C ILE A 484 16.50 -12.96 9.92
N GLY A 485 15.44 -13.34 10.65
CA GLY A 485 15.07 -14.74 10.87
C GLY A 485 14.71 -15.51 9.60
N GLU A 486 14.38 -14.80 8.51
CA GLU A 486 14.11 -15.39 7.19
C GLU A 486 15.35 -15.57 6.31
N LEU A 487 16.51 -15.01 6.69
CA LEU A 487 17.75 -15.18 5.93
C LEU A 487 18.27 -16.62 6.07
N GLN A 488 18.73 -17.20 4.95
CA GLN A 488 19.20 -18.58 4.86
C GLN A 488 20.54 -18.64 4.09
N GLY A 489 21.35 -19.65 4.36
CA GLY A 489 22.65 -19.85 3.69
C GLY A 489 23.70 -18.80 4.04
N PRO A 490 24.82 -18.74 3.31
CA PRO A 490 25.85 -17.72 3.50
C PRO A 490 25.28 -16.31 3.31
N GLN A 491 25.49 -15.44 4.31
CA GLN A 491 25.03 -14.06 4.29
C GLN A 491 26.20 -13.08 4.32
N ALA A 492 26.06 -11.98 3.58
CA ALA A 492 26.85 -10.78 3.80
C ALA A 492 26.68 -10.29 5.25
N PRO A 493 27.63 -9.52 5.81
CA PRO A 493 27.40 -8.83 7.09
C PRO A 493 26.09 -8.05 7.04
N VAL A 494 25.24 -8.29 8.03
CA VAL A 494 23.96 -7.60 8.20
C VAL A 494 24.15 -6.53 9.24
N VAL A 495 23.92 -5.27 8.90
CA VAL A 495 24.03 -4.14 9.83
C VAL A 495 22.64 -3.54 9.99
N VAL A 496 22.12 -3.63 11.21
CA VAL A 496 20.88 -2.98 11.61
C VAL A 496 21.22 -1.60 12.12
N ILE A 497 20.71 -0.58 11.44
CA ILE A 497 21.04 0.82 11.68
C ILE A 497 19.80 1.48 12.28
N PHE A 498 19.94 1.95 13.52
CA PHE A 498 18.87 2.63 14.23
C PHE A 498 19.13 4.14 14.29
N GLU A 499 18.12 4.92 13.93
CA GLU A 499 18.11 6.36 14.13
C GLU A 499 17.91 6.67 15.63
N GLY A 500 18.99 6.99 16.35
CA GLY A 500 18.98 7.22 17.80
C GLY A 500 20.24 7.90 18.35
N ASN A 501 20.35 7.98 19.68
CA ASN A 501 21.47 8.60 20.41
C ASN A 501 22.35 7.57 21.14
N GLY A 502 22.66 6.41 20.54
CA GLY A 502 23.64 5.43 21.02
C GLY A 502 23.32 4.64 22.31
N ASN A 503 22.42 5.12 23.16
CA ASN A 503 22.17 4.56 24.50
C ASN A 503 21.29 3.29 24.55
N TYR A 504 20.95 2.71 23.41
CA TYR A 504 19.97 1.62 23.29
C TYR A 504 20.49 0.36 22.61
N MET A 505 21.79 0.32 22.27
CA MET A 505 22.39 -0.77 21.48
C MET A 505 22.33 -2.13 22.18
N ASP A 506 22.65 -2.17 23.48
CA ASP A 506 22.53 -3.40 24.28
C ASP A 506 21.07 -3.88 24.40
N MET A 507 20.12 -2.95 24.48
CA MET A 507 18.70 -3.31 24.56
C MET A 507 18.17 -3.83 23.23
N ILE A 508 18.56 -3.22 22.10
CA ILE A 508 18.23 -3.71 20.76
C ILE A 508 18.83 -5.11 20.57
N LYS A 509 20.06 -5.33 21.04
CA LYS A 509 20.71 -6.63 21.04
C LYS A 509 19.91 -7.67 21.82
N ASP A 510 19.45 -7.33 23.02
CA ASP A 510 18.60 -8.21 23.84
C ASP A 510 17.25 -8.53 23.15
N GLU A 511 16.63 -7.54 22.51
CA GLU A 511 15.32 -7.68 21.88
C GLU A 511 15.38 -8.43 20.53
N LEU A 512 16.44 -8.26 19.74
CA LEU A 512 16.75 -9.17 18.62
C LEU A 512 16.93 -10.60 19.13
N GLY A 513 17.47 -10.75 20.33
CA GLY A 513 17.55 -12.00 21.08
C GLY A 513 18.72 -12.87 20.68
N ALA A 514 19.06 -13.82 21.55
CA ALA A 514 20.22 -14.69 21.43
C ALA A 514 20.29 -15.47 20.10
N ARG A 515 19.13 -15.75 19.47
CA ARG A 515 19.06 -16.46 18.19
C ARG A 515 19.63 -15.65 17.01
N VAL A 516 19.50 -14.32 17.05
CA VAL A 516 20.08 -13.43 16.03
C VAL A 516 21.58 -13.21 16.29
N ASN A 517 22.01 -13.31 17.56
CA ASN A 517 23.40 -13.14 18.00
C ASN A 517 24.05 -11.88 17.43
N ALA A 518 23.34 -10.75 17.56
CA ALA A 518 23.84 -9.48 17.08
C ALA A 518 24.94 -8.93 18.00
N GLN A 519 25.92 -8.23 17.43
CA GLN A 519 26.95 -7.50 18.16
C GLN A 519 26.83 -6.00 17.90
N VAL A 520 27.18 -5.18 18.89
CA VAL A 520 27.23 -3.73 18.70
C VAL A 520 28.41 -3.42 17.79
N PHE A 521 28.19 -2.62 16.77
CA PHE A 521 29.25 -2.11 15.90
C PHE A 521 29.96 -0.97 16.64
N GLU A 522 31.29 -1.01 16.67
CA GLU A 522 32.13 -0.01 17.32
C GLU A 522 33.36 0.22 16.44
N ASP A 523 34.00 1.37 16.61
CA ASP A 523 35.16 1.75 15.81
C ASP A 523 36.27 0.69 15.91
N GLY A 524 36.79 0.27 14.75
CA GLY A 524 37.78 -0.80 14.63
C GLY A 524 37.21 -2.22 14.50
N ILE A 525 35.90 -2.43 14.67
CA ILE A 525 35.25 -3.72 14.37
C ILE A 525 35.08 -3.86 12.85
N LYS A 526 35.63 -4.93 12.27
CA LYS A 526 35.48 -5.23 10.83
C LYS A 526 34.20 -6.00 10.55
N LEU A 527 33.48 -5.60 9.50
CA LEU A 527 32.30 -6.33 9.03
C LEU A 527 32.67 -7.68 8.39
N GLU A 528 32.33 -8.76 9.09
CA GLU A 528 32.50 -10.16 8.66
C GLU A 528 31.19 -10.80 8.18
N ALA A 529 31.27 -11.67 7.17
CA ALA A 529 30.14 -12.48 6.70
C ALA A 529 29.46 -13.28 7.81
N ASN A 530 28.16 -13.53 7.64
CA ASN A 530 27.27 -14.27 8.55
C ASN A 530 27.12 -13.66 9.96
N LYS A 531 27.64 -12.46 10.20
CA LYS A 531 27.44 -11.74 11.47
C LYS A 531 26.39 -10.64 11.31
N VAL A 532 25.66 -10.41 12.40
CA VAL A 532 24.69 -9.33 12.52
C VAL A 532 25.27 -8.27 13.45
N TYR A 533 25.22 -7.02 13.01
CA TYR A 533 25.71 -5.87 13.74
C TYR A 533 24.56 -4.91 14.02
N ILE A 534 24.64 -4.18 15.11
CA ILE A 534 23.75 -3.07 15.41
C ILE A 534 24.60 -1.81 15.44
N CYS A 535 24.26 -0.83 14.61
CA CYS A 535 25.00 0.41 14.48
C CYS A 535 24.10 1.59 14.89
N ASP A 536 24.66 2.50 15.67
CA ASP A 536 24.03 3.79 15.91
C ASP A 536 24.20 4.70 14.70
N PHE A 537 23.10 5.32 14.24
CA PHE A 537 23.16 6.23 13.09
C PHE A 537 23.98 7.50 13.37
N GLY A 538 24.29 7.79 14.64
CA GLY A 538 25.12 8.93 15.05
C GLY A 538 26.61 8.72 14.78
N SER A 539 27.35 8.36 15.82
CA SER A 539 28.82 8.45 15.84
C SER A 539 29.54 7.47 14.90
N GLN A 540 28.91 6.36 14.53
CA GLN A 540 29.56 5.22 13.89
C GLN A 540 29.29 5.12 12.38
N MET A 541 28.42 5.98 11.84
CA MET A 541 28.01 5.90 10.44
C MET A 541 29.14 6.16 9.46
N GLN A 542 30.05 7.10 9.75
CA GLN A 542 31.16 7.39 8.84
C GLN A 542 32.08 6.18 8.66
N GLU A 543 32.41 5.48 9.74
CA GLU A 543 33.23 4.28 9.66
C GLU A 543 32.49 3.12 8.98
N LEU A 544 31.19 2.94 9.31
CA LEU A 544 30.37 1.92 8.65
C LEU A 544 30.32 2.14 7.13
N LEU A 545 30.06 3.38 6.69
CA LEU A 545 29.98 3.73 5.27
C LEU A 545 31.34 3.55 4.58
N ALA A 546 32.45 3.88 5.24
CA ALA A 546 33.79 3.61 4.72
C ALA A 546 34.05 2.12 4.50
N GLN A 547 33.61 1.24 5.43
CA GLN A 547 33.72 -0.21 5.24
C GLN A 547 32.77 -0.76 4.15
N CYS A 548 31.73 0.00 3.80
CA CYS A 548 30.77 -0.35 2.75
C CYS A 548 31.14 0.18 1.36
N ALA A 549 32.05 1.15 1.25
CA ALA A 549 32.36 1.87 0.00
C ALA A 549 32.79 0.94 -1.14
N ASP A 550 33.61 -0.07 -0.85
CA ASP A 550 34.10 -1.05 -1.83
C ASP A 550 33.23 -2.32 -1.91
N ARG A 551 32.06 -2.33 -1.27
CA ARG A 551 31.17 -3.49 -1.19
C ARG A 551 29.94 -3.33 -2.07
N ARG A 552 29.39 -4.45 -2.54
CA ARG A 552 28.03 -4.46 -3.10
C ARG A 552 27.01 -4.38 -1.96
N VAL A 553 26.23 -3.30 -1.90
CA VAL A 553 25.33 -3.02 -0.78
C VAL A 553 23.86 -3.17 -1.16
N SER A 554 23.09 -3.87 -0.32
CA SER A 554 21.63 -3.86 -0.35
C SER A 554 21.10 -3.19 0.92
N SER A 555 20.42 -2.07 0.75
CA SER A 555 19.85 -1.24 1.80
C SER A 555 18.33 -1.40 1.81
N SER A 556 17.76 -1.68 2.98
CA SER A 556 16.31 -1.80 3.18
C SER A 556 15.86 -0.80 4.23
N VAL A 557 14.88 0.03 3.91
CA VAL A 557 14.34 1.06 4.81
C VAL A 557 12.95 0.62 5.28
N PHE A 558 12.86 0.32 6.58
CA PHE A 558 11.61 0.05 7.28
C PHE A 558 11.04 1.36 7.80
N GLY A 559 9.76 1.62 7.53
CA GLY A 559 9.06 2.81 8.02
C GLY A 559 9.49 4.14 7.37
N ILE A 560 9.43 5.20 8.20
CA ILE A 560 9.88 6.57 7.87
C ILE A 560 11.32 6.72 8.35
N CYS A 561 12.16 7.34 7.54
CA CYS A 561 13.53 7.68 7.92
C CYS A 561 13.80 9.18 7.85
N SER A 562 14.79 9.67 8.61
CA SER A 562 15.15 11.09 8.61
C SER A 562 15.91 11.50 7.35
N SER A 563 15.92 12.81 7.05
CA SER A 563 16.68 13.37 5.93
C SER A 563 18.17 13.01 5.97
N LYS A 564 18.74 12.76 7.15
CA LYS A 564 20.15 12.33 7.27
C LYS A 564 20.37 10.92 6.75
N VAL A 565 19.41 10.00 6.95
CA VAL A 565 19.45 8.64 6.37
C VAL A 565 19.36 8.73 4.86
N VAL A 566 18.50 9.60 4.34
CA VAL A 566 18.39 9.88 2.89
C VAL A 566 19.77 10.27 2.34
N ASP A 567 20.41 11.27 2.93
CA ASP A 567 21.72 11.77 2.48
C ASP A 567 22.80 10.67 2.54
N SER A 568 22.78 9.83 3.58
CA SER A 568 23.73 8.73 3.75
C SER A 568 23.52 7.61 2.72
N LEU A 569 22.27 7.31 2.38
CA LEU A 569 21.92 6.34 1.33
C LEU A 569 22.31 6.85 -0.05
N LEU A 570 22.11 8.14 -0.31
CA LEU A 570 22.51 8.79 -1.56
C LEU A 570 24.03 8.82 -1.75
N GLY A 571 24.80 8.83 -0.66
CA GLY A 571 26.27 8.76 -0.70
C GLY A 571 26.84 7.36 -0.98
N LEU A 572 26.02 6.31 -0.98
CA LEU A 572 26.45 4.94 -1.31
C LEU A 572 26.28 4.68 -2.81
N ASP A 573 27.32 5.00 -3.58
CA ASP A 573 27.35 4.73 -5.02
C ASP A 573 27.10 3.23 -5.30
N SER A 574 26.15 2.94 -6.19
CA SER A 574 25.78 1.58 -6.64
C SER A 574 25.01 0.69 -5.65
N ALA A 575 24.45 1.23 -4.56
CA ALA A 575 23.62 0.45 -3.63
C ALA A 575 22.19 0.17 -4.17
N GLN A 576 21.65 -1.02 -3.89
CA GLN A 576 20.21 -1.24 -4.02
C GLN A 576 19.49 -0.62 -2.83
N ILE A 577 18.47 0.21 -3.08
CA ILE A 577 17.66 0.83 -2.04
C ILE A 577 16.23 0.28 -2.15
N LEU A 578 15.78 -0.46 -1.14
CA LEU A 578 14.42 -0.99 -1.03
C LEU A 578 13.65 -0.19 0.01
N LEU A 579 12.50 0.38 -0.38
CA LEU A 579 11.63 1.12 0.52
C LEU A 579 10.39 0.34 0.90
N GLU A 580 9.91 0.54 2.12
CA GLU A 580 8.64 -0.04 2.57
C GLU A 580 7.47 0.67 1.87
N ASP A 581 6.55 -0.09 1.29
CA ASP A 581 5.35 0.43 0.61
C ASP A 581 4.34 0.97 1.61
N LEU A 582 4.56 2.22 2.03
CA LEU A 582 3.69 2.95 2.97
C LEU A 582 3.15 4.25 2.33
N PRO A 583 1.85 4.59 2.53
CA PRO A 583 1.26 5.81 1.99
C PRO A 583 1.95 7.07 2.57
N GLY A 584 2.39 7.98 1.69
CA GLY A 584 2.89 9.30 2.10
C GLY A 584 4.26 9.35 2.79
N ILE A 585 5.00 8.25 2.88
CA ILE A 585 6.02 8.08 3.93
C ILE A 585 7.49 8.29 3.51
N ASN A 586 7.83 8.46 2.22
CA ASN A 586 9.23 8.61 1.80
C ASN A 586 9.39 9.49 0.54
N GLY A 587 8.80 10.70 0.54
CA GLY A 587 8.66 11.58 -0.63
C GLY A 587 9.93 11.73 -1.48
N ASP A 588 11.05 12.12 -0.88
CA ASP A 588 12.30 12.37 -1.59
C ASP A 588 13.06 11.08 -1.93
N LEU A 589 12.92 10.02 -1.11
CA LEU A 589 13.55 8.72 -1.32
C LEU A 589 12.88 7.90 -2.43
N LYS A 590 11.59 8.11 -2.69
CA LYS A 590 10.85 7.40 -3.75
C LYS A 590 11.42 7.65 -5.14
N GLU A 591 12.05 8.80 -5.37
CA GLU A 591 12.63 9.14 -6.67
C GLU A 591 13.96 8.42 -6.94
N VAL A 592 14.65 7.98 -5.88
CA VAL A 592 15.99 7.37 -5.94
C VAL A 592 16.03 5.90 -5.51
N ALA A 593 14.94 5.39 -4.95
CA ALA A 593 14.82 3.99 -4.58
C ALA A 593 14.90 3.07 -5.79
N SER A 594 15.56 1.91 -5.61
CA SER A 594 15.58 0.87 -6.63
C SER A 594 14.18 0.27 -6.83
N ASP A 595 13.41 0.13 -5.75
CA ASP A 595 12.03 -0.33 -5.78
C ASP A 595 11.31 -0.09 -4.43
N VAL A 596 9.99 -0.25 -4.43
CA VAL A 596 9.12 -0.10 -3.26
C VAL A 596 8.34 -1.40 -3.03
N PHE A 597 8.53 -2.04 -1.87
CA PHE A 597 7.94 -3.34 -1.54
C PHE A 597 7.32 -3.36 -0.14
N PRO A 598 6.38 -4.27 0.16
CA PRO A 598 6.09 -4.62 1.55
C PRO A 598 7.37 -5.15 2.23
N TRP A 599 7.61 -4.78 3.49
CA TRP A 599 8.84 -5.10 4.22
C TRP A 599 9.16 -6.61 4.25
N THR A 600 8.13 -7.46 4.21
CA THR A 600 8.28 -8.92 4.17
C THR A 600 9.02 -9.43 2.94
N SER A 601 9.17 -8.61 1.89
CA SER A 601 9.91 -8.97 0.68
C SER A 601 11.41 -8.66 0.78
N PHE A 602 11.83 -7.82 1.74
CA PHE A 602 13.21 -7.35 1.85
C PHE A 602 14.26 -8.46 2.02
N PRO A 603 14.06 -9.50 2.86
CA PRO A 603 15.05 -10.57 3.00
C PRO A 603 15.36 -11.21 1.66
N HIS A 604 14.31 -11.52 0.91
CA HIS A 604 14.41 -12.23 -0.35
C HIS A 604 14.99 -11.36 -1.48
N VAL A 605 14.43 -10.17 -1.70
CA VAL A 605 14.86 -9.27 -2.79
C VAL A 605 16.30 -8.82 -2.58
N GLY A 606 16.68 -8.50 -1.33
CA GLY A 606 18.05 -8.16 -1.00
C GLY A 606 19.00 -9.34 -1.21
N THR A 607 18.60 -10.57 -0.86
CA THR A 607 19.44 -11.77 -1.09
C THR A 607 19.66 -12.01 -2.57
N GLU A 608 18.62 -11.88 -3.40
CA GLU A 608 18.74 -12.02 -4.85
C GLU A 608 19.70 -10.98 -5.47
N TYR A 609 19.64 -9.73 -5.00
CA TYR A 609 20.55 -8.68 -5.46
C TYR A 609 22.00 -8.94 -5.02
N LEU A 610 22.19 -9.39 -3.78
CA LEU A 610 23.51 -9.74 -3.25
C LEU A 610 24.06 -11.04 -3.83
N ALA A 611 23.22 -11.96 -4.33
CA ALA A 611 23.67 -13.19 -4.97
C ALA A 611 24.22 -12.98 -6.39
N LYS A 612 24.04 -11.79 -6.98
CA LYS A 612 24.63 -11.44 -8.28
C LYS A 612 26.13 -11.18 -8.15
N ASP A 613 26.86 -11.57 -9.19
CA ASP A 613 28.31 -11.36 -9.33
C ASP A 613 28.63 -9.89 -9.65
#